data_AF-A0A561TVZ5-F1
#
_entry.id   AF-A0A561TVZ5-F1
#
_cell.length_a   1.000
_cell.length_b   1.000
_cell.length_c   1.000
_cell.angle_alpha   90.00
_cell.angle_beta   90.00
_cell.angle_gamma   90.00
#
_symmetry.space_group_name_H-M   'P 1'
#
loop_
_entity.id
_entity.type
_entity.pdbx_description
1 polymer ?
#
loop_
_entity_poly.entity_id
_entity_poly.type
_entity_poly.pdbx_seq_one_letter_code
_entity_poly.pdbx_strand_id
1 'polypeptide(L)'
;MRAGLEEFAPGVTEGTQLKGNSLISPQGWAVAVAPPHHGGGHHYDLVALPDVGLQPDVPCFTDCVVPMSADPQDAANTWVQTAGACLLELLDRREHFADHAGPDDERGVPGWHMITSGAVGLGRDVHENRRLQRALVEANVLHRIADSFTTDLESPFFNGIKVFYGGSPGAMQAEIRVNGERHEAASAAMAALGLPEPTTFTAVRFYALLLPVPAGGGEPSYSTAQLNLSPASVQPNAHTHAADCDCGGHLDPEHPGFDLALPHLVAELSEAERKRRVKSDTGAIIIAEGVGNFLKVRLPIRLDDGRTVVYLAWVYLQAAVINDFVQRVHDDNLAGHRFEGLLCNAIGPWGEDVLRAPVVLGGQRINEDGSVRRSEVLESSHPLLSKVLSETWPAAFILGDRFPRPPSS
;
A
#
# COMPACT_ATOMS: atom_id res chain seq x y z
N MET A 1 3.71 1.86 -10.60
CA MET A 1 4.65 0.72 -10.71
C MET A 1 5.28 0.62 -12.08
N ARG A 2 4.54 0.23 -13.15
CA ARG A 2 5.09 0.07 -14.51
C ARG A 2 5.96 1.26 -14.96
N ALA A 3 5.42 2.48 -14.92
CA ALA A 3 6.17 3.67 -15.34
C ALA A 3 7.46 3.89 -14.54
N GLY A 4 7.42 3.74 -13.21
CA GLY A 4 8.60 3.89 -12.37
C GLY A 4 9.66 2.81 -12.61
N LEU A 5 9.25 1.56 -12.82
CA LEU A 5 10.16 0.46 -13.18
C LEU A 5 10.83 0.72 -14.53
N GLU A 6 10.07 1.18 -15.52
CA GLU A 6 10.61 1.51 -16.84
C GLU A 6 11.57 2.71 -16.80
N GLU A 7 11.29 3.72 -15.99
CA GLU A 7 12.18 4.86 -15.78
C GLU A 7 13.47 4.44 -15.07
N PHE A 8 13.37 3.56 -14.07
CA PHE A 8 14.49 3.09 -13.26
C PHE A 8 15.38 2.05 -13.98
N ALA A 9 14.76 1.18 -14.78
CA ALA A 9 15.42 0.15 -15.57
C ALA A 9 14.76 0.03 -16.96
N PRO A 10 15.21 0.83 -17.95
CA PRO A 10 14.62 0.85 -19.28
C PRO A 10 14.58 -0.53 -19.95
N GLY A 11 13.45 -0.86 -20.57
CA GLY A 11 13.18 -2.15 -21.21
C GLY A 11 12.69 -3.24 -20.25
N VAL A 12 12.77 -3.05 -18.94
CA VAL A 12 12.33 -4.08 -17.99
C VAL A 12 10.83 -4.35 -18.08
N THR A 13 10.03 -3.35 -18.45
CA THR A 13 8.58 -3.53 -18.55
C THR A 13 8.10 -3.95 -19.94
N GLU A 14 9.02 -4.24 -20.87
CA GLU A 14 8.68 -4.68 -22.22
C GLU A 14 7.87 -5.98 -22.19
N GLY A 15 6.73 -5.98 -22.88
CA GLY A 15 5.81 -7.11 -22.92
C GLY A 15 5.01 -7.36 -21.63
N THR A 16 5.19 -6.56 -20.57
CA THR A 16 4.43 -6.73 -19.32
C THR A 16 2.93 -6.48 -19.53
N GLN A 17 2.11 -7.28 -18.85
CA GLN A 17 0.66 -7.18 -18.88
C GLN A 17 0.13 -6.76 -17.51
N LEU A 18 -0.86 -5.86 -17.50
CA LEU A 18 -1.62 -5.55 -16.30
C LEU A 18 -2.82 -6.50 -16.26
N LYS A 19 -2.91 -7.35 -15.23
CA LYS A 19 -4.05 -8.22 -14.96
C LYS A 19 -4.55 -7.96 -13.55
N GLY A 20 -5.72 -7.31 -13.44
CA GLY A 20 -6.23 -6.84 -12.15
C GLY A 20 -5.24 -5.88 -11.48
N ASN A 21 -4.84 -6.22 -10.24
CA ASN A 21 -3.88 -5.44 -9.45
C ASN A 21 -2.42 -5.86 -9.68
N SER A 22 -2.15 -6.73 -10.67
CA SER A 22 -0.84 -7.33 -10.90
C SER A 22 -0.23 -6.92 -12.23
N LEU A 23 1.02 -6.46 -12.18
CA LEU A 23 1.89 -6.30 -13.34
C LEU A 23 2.69 -7.59 -13.51
N ILE A 24 2.48 -8.30 -14.62
CA ILE A 24 3.10 -9.60 -14.89
C ILE A 24 4.04 -9.47 -16.07
N SER A 25 5.28 -9.94 -15.91
CA SER A 25 6.30 -9.94 -16.95
C SER A 25 6.35 -11.25 -17.71
N PRO A 26 6.60 -11.22 -19.04
CA PRO A 26 6.93 -12.42 -19.80
C PRO A 26 8.24 -13.07 -19.34
N GLN A 27 9.09 -12.36 -18.58
CA GLN A 27 10.34 -12.91 -18.02
C GLN A 27 10.13 -13.69 -16.71
N GLY A 28 8.87 -13.90 -16.27
CA GLY A 28 8.54 -14.75 -15.13
C GLY A 28 8.45 -14.05 -13.79
N TRP A 29 8.66 -12.73 -13.71
CA TRP A 29 8.42 -11.97 -12.48
C TRP A 29 7.06 -11.26 -12.49
N ALA A 30 6.53 -10.94 -11.31
CA ALA A 30 5.32 -10.15 -11.15
C ALA A 30 5.40 -9.20 -9.94
N VAL A 31 4.63 -8.12 -10.00
CA VAL A 31 4.41 -7.18 -8.88
C VAL A 31 2.92 -6.93 -8.75
N ALA A 32 2.37 -7.10 -7.56
CA ALA A 32 0.95 -6.92 -7.28
C ALA A 32 0.71 -5.92 -6.16
N VAL A 33 -0.39 -5.17 -6.25
CA VAL A 33 -0.94 -4.44 -5.11
C VAL A 33 -1.85 -5.41 -4.36
N ALA A 34 -1.45 -5.77 -3.14
CA ALA A 34 -2.23 -6.61 -2.24
C ALA A 34 -3.35 -5.80 -1.59
N PRO A 35 -4.41 -6.47 -1.09
CA PRO A 35 -5.34 -5.85 -0.16
C PRO A 35 -4.57 -5.19 1.01
N PRO A 36 -5.02 -4.02 1.50
CA PRO A 36 -4.34 -3.34 2.58
C PRO A 36 -4.41 -4.21 3.85
N HIS A 37 -3.26 -4.73 4.28
CA HIS A 37 -3.10 -5.42 5.56
C HIS A 37 -2.59 -4.47 6.65
N HIS A 38 -1.97 -3.35 6.25
CA HIS A 38 -1.35 -2.41 7.16
C HIS A 38 -1.82 -0.98 6.88
N GLY A 39 -2.15 -0.23 7.95
CA GLY A 39 -2.41 1.21 7.84
C GLY A 39 -3.73 1.62 7.16
N GLY A 40 -4.00 2.93 7.16
CA GLY A 40 -5.20 3.54 6.57
C GLY A 40 -5.19 3.58 5.03
N GLY A 41 -6.23 4.16 4.41
CA GLY A 41 -6.50 4.12 2.96
C GLY A 41 -5.48 4.81 2.01
N HIS A 42 -4.29 5.15 2.51
CA HIS A 42 -3.16 5.67 1.73
C HIS A 42 -1.94 4.76 1.81
N HIS A 43 -2.11 3.53 2.29
CA HIS A 43 -1.05 2.54 2.35
C HIS A 43 -1.21 1.56 1.20
N TYR A 44 -0.15 1.39 0.40
CA TYR A 44 -0.10 0.38 -0.65
C TYR A 44 0.79 -0.75 -0.18
N ASP A 45 0.17 -1.89 0.13
CA ASP A 45 0.86 -3.15 0.34
C ASP A 45 1.17 -3.75 -1.04
N LEU A 46 2.45 -4.00 -1.28
CA LEU A 46 2.99 -4.47 -2.55
C LEU A 46 3.66 -5.82 -2.33
N VAL A 47 3.35 -6.77 -3.21
CA VAL A 47 3.96 -8.09 -3.22
C VAL A 47 4.77 -8.22 -4.50
N ALA A 48 6.06 -8.50 -4.37
CA ALA A 48 6.93 -8.86 -5.48
C ALA A 48 7.10 -10.37 -5.54
N LEU A 49 6.96 -10.93 -6.74
CA LEU A 49 7.14 -12.35 -7.03
C LEU A 49 8.25 -12.46 -8.08
N PRO A 50 9.51 -12.72 -7.69
CA PRO A 50 10.62 -12.78 -8.65
C PRO A 50 10.49 -13.92 -9.66
N ASP A 51 9.78 -15.00 -9.31
CA ASP A 51 9.56 -16.13 -10.22
C ASP A 51 8.22 -16.81 -9.96
N VAL A 52 7.23 -16.50 -10.80
CA VAL A 52 5.88 -17.07 -10.74
C VAL A 52 5.82 -18.52 -11.21
N GLY A 53 6.89 -19.04 -11.82
CA GLY A 53 6.99 -20.42 -12.29
C GLY A 53 7.30 -21.43 -11.18
N LEU A 54 7.82 -20.97 -10.04
CA LEU A 54 8.06 -21.80 -8.86
C LEU A 54 6.74 -22.04 -8.12
N GLN A 55 6.08 -23.15 -8.41
CA GLN A 55 4.83 -23.59 -7.79
C GLN A 55 5.07 -24.84 -6.93
N PRO A 56 4.33 -25.04 -5.81
CA PRO A 56 3.26 -24.19 -5.29
C PRO A 56 3.74 -23.00 -4.44
N ASP A 57 4.99 -23.03 -3.98
CA ASP A 57 5.56 -22.04 -3.04
C ASP A 57 6.28 -20.92 -3.80
N VAL A 58 5.49 -20.03 -4.42
CA VAL A 58 6.05 -18.89 -5.16
C VAL A 58 6.81 -17.98 -4.20
N PRO A 59 8.13 -17.82 -4.34
CA PRO A 59 8.88 -16.94 -3.47
C PRO A 59 8.39 -15.51 -3.66
N CYS A 60 8.00 -14.85 -2.58
CA CYS A 60 7.55 -13.48 -2.62
C CYS A 60 8.07 -12.69 -1.42
N PHE A 61 8.16 -11.38 -1.60
CA PHE A 61 8.40 -10.48 -0.49
C PHE A 61 7.41 -9.33 -0.53
N THR A 62 7.02 -8.90 0.67
CA THR A 62 6.05 -7.84 0.88
C THR A 62 6.77 -6.58 1.31
N ASP A 63 6.36 -5.47 0.73
CA ASP A 63 6.73 -4.14 1.18
C ASP A 63 5.47 -3.27 1.23
N CYS A 64 5.57 -2.16 1.93
CA CYS A 64 4.53 -1.19 1.93
C CYS A 64 5.02 0.25 1.81
N VAL A 65 4.27 1.04 1.07
CA VAL A 65 4.58 2.44 0.77
C VAL A 65 3.37 3.33 1.00
N VAL A 66 3.66 4.56 1.44
CA VAL A 66 2.67 5.61 1.66
C VAL A 66 3.03 6.79 0.74
N PRO A 67 2.08 7.36 -0.01
CA PRO A 67 2.31 8.57 -0.77
C PRO A 67 2.36 9.75 0.20
N MET A 68 3.56 10.19 0.55
CA MET A 68 3.75 11.35 1.45
C MET A 68 3.19 12.66 0.86
N SER A 69 2.95 12.70 -0.45
CA SER A 69 2.36 13.81 -1.22
C SER A 69 0.88 13.61 -1.57
N ALA A 70 0.27 12.49 -1.17
CA ALA A 70 -1.00 11.98 -1.67
C ALA A 70 -1.04 11.59 -3.17
N ASP A 71 0.10 11.61 -3.88
CA ASP A 71 0.23 11.07 -5.24
C ASP A 71 0.65 9.59 -5.19
N PRO A 72 -0.17 8.64 -5.67
CA PRO A 72 0.20 7.23 -5.77
C PRO A 72 1.47 6.97 -6.57
N GLN A 73 1.82 7.86 -7.51
CA GLN A 73 3.07 7.78 -8.26
C GLN A 73 4.29 7.96 -7.35
N ASP A 74 4.22 8.80 -6.32
CA ASP A 74 5.31 8.98 -5.36
C ASP A 74 5.50 7.75 -4.47
N ALA A 75 4.41 7.09 -4.10
CA ALA A 75 4.47 5.79 -3.41
C ALA A 75 5.12 4.73 -4.31
N ALA A 76 4.70 4.66 -5.57
CA ALA A 76 5.29 3.75 -6.55
C ALA A 76 6.79 4.02 -6.78
N ASN A 77 7.19 5.29 -6.92
CA ASN A 77 8.58 5.68 -7.12
C ASN A 77 9.44 5.35 -5.89
N THR A 78 8.90 5.58 -4.68
CA THR A 78 9.56 5.20 -3.43
C THR A 78 9.78 3.69 -3.34
N TRP A 79 8.78 2.89 -3.73
CA TRP A 79 8.92 1.45 -3.77
C TRP A 79 9.98 1.04 -4.80
N VAL A 80 9.94 1.59 -6.01
CA VAL A 80 10.89 1.26 -7.09
C VAL A 80 12.33 1.55 -6.67
N GLN A 81 12.58 2.69 -6.04
CA GLN A 81 13.92 3.06 -5.55
C GLN A 81 14.41 2.23 -4.36
N THR A 82 13.54 1.43 -3.73
CA THR A 82 13.89 0.59 -2.57
C THR A 82 13.64 -0.90 -2.87
N ALA A 83 12.47 -1.42 -2.51
CA ALA A 83 12.09 -2.81 -2.72
C ALA A 83 12.14 -3.25 -4.19
N GLY A 84 11.78 -2.36 -5.13
CA GLY A 84 11.89 -2.61 -6.56
C GLY A 84 13.34 -2.72 -7.04
N ALA A 85 14.26 -1.92 -6.51
CA ALA A 85 15.68 -2.02 -6.81
C ALA A 85 16.24 -3.39 -6.37
N CYS A 86 15.85 -3.87 -5.18
CA CYS A 86 16.20 -5.21 -4.73
C CYS A 86 15.59 -6.32 -5.59
N LEU A 87 14.34 -6.16 -6.07
CA LEU A 87 13.74 -7.10 -7.02
C LEU A 87 14.57 -7.19 -8.30
N LEU A 88 14.91 -6.04 -8.88
CA LEU A 88 15.67 -5.96 -10.12
C LEU A 88 17.07 -6.56 -9.96
N GLU A 89 17.74 -6.26 -8.84
CA GLU A 89 19.05 -6.82 -8.54
C GLU A 89 19.01 -8.34 -8.32
N LEU A 90 17.97 -8.85 -7.64
CA LEU A 90 17.78 -10.30 -7.49
C LEU A 90 17.67 -11.02 -8.85
N LEU A 91 17.11 -10.35 -9.86
CA LEU A 91 16.94 -10.88 -11.21
C LEU A 91 18.14 -10.64 -12.15
N ASP A 92 18.92 -9.57 -11.96
CA ASP A 92 20.08 -9.21 -12.81
C ASP A 92 21.44 -9.67 -12.23
N ARG A 93 21.66 -9.49 -10.92
CA ARG A 93 22.81 -9.97 -10.13
C ARG A 93 24.18 -9.40 -10.55
N ARG A 94 24.22 -8.13 -10.96
CA ARG A 94 25.42 -7.46 -11.48
C ARG A 94 25.77 -6.19 -10.71
N GLU A 95 25.13 -5.96 -9.57
CA GLU A 95 25.28 -4.78 -8.73
C GLU A 95 24.94 -3.48 -9.49
N HIS A 96 23.92 -3.53 -10.33
CA HIS A 96 23.46 -2.38 -11.12
C HIS A 96 22.40 -1.56 -10.38
N PHE A 97 21.56 -2.23 -9.58
CA PHE A 97 20.38 -1.64 -8.97
C PHE A 97 20.47 -1.59 -7.44
N ALA A 98 21.16 -2.54 -6.83
CA ALA A 98 21.34 -2.63 -5.38
C ALA A 98 22.73 -3.20 -5.02
N ASP A 99 23.20 -2.86 -3.83
CA ASP A 99 24.51 -3.32 -3.34
C ASP A 99 24.41 -4.73 -2.77
N HIS A 100 25.49 -5.51 -2.90
CA HIS A 100 25.62 -6.83 -2.30
C HIS A 100 26.56 -6.79 -1.09
N ALA A 101 26.25 -7.59 -0.07
CA ALA A 101 27.15 -7.87 1.04
C ALA A 101 27.11 -9.35 1.40
N GLY A 102 28.27 -9.99 1.46
CA GLY A 102 28.39 -11.40 1.81
C GLY A 102 28.14 -11.68 3.30
N PRO A 103 28.07 -12.96 3.70
CA PRO A 103 27.77 -13.38 5.07
C PRO A 103 28.80 -12.95 6.12
N ASP A 104 30.03 -12.66 5.70
CA ASP A 104 31.14 -12.21 6.54
C ASP A 104 31.48 -10.72 6.32
N ASP A 105 30.67 -9.99 5.54
CA ASP A 105 30.93 -8.58 5.25
C ASP A 105 30.63 -7.71 6.48
N GLU A 106 31.53 -6.79 6.81
CA GLU A 106 31.39 -5.87 7.95
C GLU A 106 30.16 -4.96 7.84
N ARG A 107 29.61 -4.78 6.63
CA ARG A 107 28.39 -4.01 6.34
C ARG A 107 27.17 -4.90 6.02
N GLY A 108 27.34 -6.23 6.09
CA GLY A 108 26.28 -7.23 5.85
C GLY A 108 25.57 -7.68 7.12
N VAL A 109 24.56 -8.55 6.98
CA VAL A 109 23.95 -9.27 8.11
C VAL A 109 24.73 -10.57 8.32
N PRO A 110 25.31 -10.81 9.51
CA PRO A 110 26.14 -11.99 9.76
C PRO A 110 25.44 -13.30 9.38
N GLY A 111 26.09 -14.13 8.56
CA GLY A 111 25.57 -15.42 8.11
C GLY A 111 24.57 -15.38 6.95
N TRP A 112 24.27 -14.19 6.40
CA TRP A 112 23.32 -14.01 5.30
C TRP A 112 23.96 -13.28 4.12
N HIS A 113 23.59 -13.66 2.90
CA HIS A 113 23.87 -12.83 1.74
C HIS A 113 22.82 -11.73 1.65
N MET A 114 23.23 -10.47 1.64
CA MET A 114 22.34 -9.33 1.62
C MET A 114 22.37 -8.61 0.27
N ILE A 115 21.20 -8.30 -0.27
CA ILE A 115 20.99 -7.34 -1.36
C ILE A 115 20.29 -6.13 -0.75
N THR A 116 20.89 -4.94 -0.81
CA THR A 116 20.34 -3.73 -0.16
C THR A 116 20.19 -2.58 -1.13
N SER A 117 19.02 -1.94 -1.10
CA SER A 117 18.79 -0.71 -1.85
C SER A 117 19.55 0.45 -1.24
N GLY A 118 19.66 1.54 -1.99
CA GLY A 118 19.98 2.85 -1.42
C GLY A 118 18.91 3.31 -0.42
N ALA A 119 19.31 4.20 0.49
CA ALA A 119 18.39 4.87 1.40
C ALA A 119 17.68 6.05 0.70
N VAL A 120 16.36 6.14 0.82
CA VAL A 120 15.52 7.19 0.23
C VAL A 120 14.97 8.09 1.33
N GLY A 121 15.20 9.40 1.23
CA GLY A 121 14.66 10.42 2.13
C GLY A 121 13.34 11.01 1.65
N LEU A 122 12.40 11.20 2.57
CA LEU A 122 10.98 11.51 2.34
C LEU A 122 10.53 12.81 3.03
N GLY A 123 11.42 13.79 3.15
CA GLY A 123 11.11 15.13 3.66
C GLY A 123 11.18 16.20 2.57
N ARG A 124 10.64 17.40 2.86
CA ARG A 124 10.76 18.56 1.96
C ARG A 124 12.16 19.19 2.00
N ASP A 125 12.87 19.03 3.10
CA ASP A 125 14.23 19.55 3.27
C ASP A 125 15.25 18.54 2.75
N VAL A 126 15.88 18.87 1.62
CA VAL A 126 16.87 18.02 0.96
C VAL A 126 18.15 17.85 1.80
N HIS A 127 18.54 18.86 2.58
CA HIS A 127 19.72 18.76 3.45
C HIS A 127 19.43 17.83 4.61
N GLU A 128 18.23 17.92 5.18
CA GLU A 128 17.81 17.05 6.27
C GLU A 128 17.63 15.60 5.82
N ASN A 129 17.06 15.38 4.63
CA ASN A 129 16.98 14.06 4.01
C ASN A 129 18.37 13.43 3.91
N ARG A 130 19.35 14.16 3.33
CA ARG A 130 20.72 13.67 3.18
C ARG A 130 21.39 13.37 4.52
N ARG A 131 21.13 14.19 5.54
CA ARG A 131 21.67 14.02 6.89
C ARG A 131 21.17 12.72 7.52
N LEU A 132 19.85 12.49 7.50
CA LEU A 132 19.27 11.25 8.06
C LEU A 132 19.61 10.02 7.21
N GLN A 133 19.66 10.13 5.87
CA GLN A 133 20.11 9.05 4.99
C GLN A 133 21.52 8.60 5.34
N ARG A 134 22.44 9.55 5.49
CA ARG A 134 23.82 9.28 5.89
C ARG A 134 23.88 8.64 7.27
N ALA A 135 23.20 9.21 8.26
CA ALA A 135 23.19 8.68 9.62
C ALA A 135 22.67 7.24 9.67
N LEU A 136 21.63 6.92 8.88
CA LEU A 136 21.06 5.58 8.81
C LEU A 136 22.02 4.57 8.16
N VAL A 137 22.67 4.96 7.05
CA VAL A 137 23.63 4.11 6.33
C VAL A 137 24.90 3.89 7.16
N GLU A 138 25.48 4.96 7.72
CA GLU A 138 26.70 4.88 8.54
C GLU A 138 26.49 4.09 9.84
N ALA A 139 25.26 4.08 10.36
CA ALA A 139 24.94 3.31 11.56
C ALA A 139 25.00 1.80 11.35
N ASN A 140 25.03 1.31 10.10
CA ASN A 140 25.06 -0.12 9.78
C ASN A 140 23.95 -0.90 10.52
N VAL A 141 22.72 -0.37 10.43
CA VAL A 141 21.59 -0.77 11.29
C VAL A 141 21.36 -2.28 11.28
N LEU A 142 21.24 -2.89 10.10
CA LEU A 142 20.90 -4.31 9.98
C LEU A 142 21.98 -5.22 10.58
N HIS A 143 23.25 -4.90 10.38
CA HIS A 143 24.36 -5.63 11.01
C HIS A 143 24.27 -5.56 12.54
N ARG A 144 24.09 -4.34 13.09
CA ARG A 144 24.11 -4.12 14.54
C ARG A 144 22.90 -4.70 15.28
N ILE A 145 21.79 -4.90 14.59
CA ILE A 145 20.57 -5.47 15.18
C ILE A 145 20.30 -6.91 14.72
N ALA A 146 21.21 -7.54 13.97
CA ALA A 146 20.99 -8.87 13.38
C ALA A 146 20.46 -9.90 14.39
N ASP A 147 21.10 -9.99 15.56
CA ASP A 147 20.72 -10.90 16.66
C ASP A 147 19.27 -10.75 17.14
N SER A 148 18.60 -9.64 16.82
CA SER A 148 17.23 -9.37 17.24
C SER A 148 16.15 -9.90 16.28
N PHE A 149 16.51 -10.38 15.09
CA PHE A 149 15.53 -10.87 14.09
C PHE A 149 15.99 -12.05 13.25
N THR A 150 17.29 -12.37 13.18
CA THR A 150 17.76 -13.42 12.25
C THR A 150 17.26 -14.81 12.59
N THR A 151 16.87 -15.07 13.84
CA THR A 151 16.25 -16.34 14.26
C THR A 151 14.83 -16.53 13.71
N ASP A 152 14.19 -15.44 13.31
CA ASP A 152 12.77 -15.38 12.94
C ASP A 152 12.62 -15.34 11.40
N LEU A 153 13.71 -15.62 10.67
CA LEU A 153 13.75 -15.67 9.21
C LEU A 153 13.35 -17.07 8.71
N GLU A 154 12.12 -17.19 8.22
CA GLU A 154 11.50 -18.47 7.90
C GLU A 154 11.62 -18.87 6.41
N SER A 155 11.78 -17.90 5.51
CA SER A 155 11.77 -18.19 4.07
C SER A 155 13.07 -18.86 3.62
N PRO A 156 12.98 -20.00 2.90
CA PRO A 156 14.15 -20.71 2.39
C PRO A 156 14.74 -20.06 1.12
N PHE A 157 14.07 -19.06 0.55
CA PHE A 157 14.52 -18.38 -0.68
C PHE A 157 15.18 -17.05 -0.39
N PHE A 158 14.46 -16.19 0.31
CA PHE A 158 14.92 -14.88 0.78
C PHE A 158 13.91 -14.30 1.77
N ASN A 159 14.36 -13.41 2.63
CA ASN A 159 13.52 -12.67 3.56
C ASN A 159 13.63 -11.17 3.27
N GLY A 160 12.50 -10.49 3.18
CA GLY A 160 12.42 -9.06 2.92
C GLY A 160 12.48 -8.24 4.19
N ILE A 161 13.41 -7.30 4.28
CA ILE A 161 13.61 -6.45 5.45
C ILE A 161 13.39 -4.99 5.05
N LYS A 162 12.35 -4.37 5.61
CA LYS A 162 12.13 -2.93 5.48
C LYS A 162 12.72 -2.22 6.68
N VAL A 163 13.54 -1.21 6.42
CA VAL A 163 14.03 -0.29 7.45
C VAL A 163 13.39 1.06 7.25
N PHE A 164 12.72 1.58 8.27
CA PHE A 164 12.12 2.91 8.29
C PHE A 164 12.57 3.68 9.53
N TYR A 165 13.07 4.89 9.31
CA TYR A 165 13.54 5.78 10.38
C TYR A 165 13.13 7.22 10.11
N GLY A 166 12.44 7.84 11.05
CA GLY A 166 12.15 9.27 11.01
C GLY A 166 10.71 9.61 11.40
N GLY A 167 10.31 10.84 11.13
CA GLY A 167 9.04 11.39 11.57
C GLY A 167 9.12 12.91 11.75
N SER A 168 8.21 13.45 12.55
CA SER A 168 8.28 14.84 13.00
C SER A 168 9.18 14.94 14.24
N PRO A 169 9.79 16.11 14.53
CA PRO A 169 10.53 16.33 15.78
C PRO A 169 9.68 15.95 16.99
N GLY A 170 10.20 15.12 17.90
CA GLY A 170 9.47 14.60 19.06
C GLY A 170 8.42 13.52 18.78
N ALA A 171 8.24 13.09 17.53
CA ALA A 171 7.34 12.01 17.11
C ALA A 171 8.06 11.08 16.13
N MET A 172 9.18 10.53 16.60
CA MET A 172 10.06 9.65 15.82
C MET A 172 9.57 8.21 15.76
N GLN A 173 9.77 7.59 14.61
CA GLN A 173 9.51 6.17 14.41
C GLN A 173 10.79 5.48 13.94
N ALA A 174 11.19 4.43 14.64
CA ALA A 174 12.16 3.44 14.20
C ALA A 174 11.40 2.13 14.01
N GLU A 175 11.41 1.61 12.79
CA GLU A 175 10.63 0.45 12.43
C GLU A 175 11.43 -0.47 11.52
N ILE A 176 11.51 -1.72 11.97
CA ILE A 176 11.97 -2.85 11.17
C ILE A 176 10.76 -3.70 10.86
N ARG A 177 10.58 -4.02 9.58
CA ARG A 177 9.65 -5.08 9.18
C ARG A 177 10.39 -6.24 8.57
N VAL A 178 9.95 -7.44 8.91
CA VAL A 178 10.42 -8.70 8.34
C VAL A 178 9.24 -9.32 7.58
N ASN A 179 9.45 -9.58 6.29
CA ASN A 179 8.45 -10.16 5.38
C ASN A 179 7.10 -9.40 5.36
N GLY A 180 7.14 -8.08 5.56
CA GLY A 180 5.96 -7.22 5.57
C GLY A 180 5.39 -6.94 6.96
N GLU A 181 5.75 -7.75 7.97
CA GLU A 181 5.24 -7.63 9.34
C GLU A 181 6.18 -6.82 10.21
N ARG A 182 5.62 -5.98 11.10
CA ARG A 182 6.42 -5.21 12.05
C ARG A 182 7.09 -6.14 13.06
N HIS A 183 8.41 -6.04 13.15
CA HIS A 183 9.20 -6.86 14.06
C HIS A 183 9.55 -6.04 15.31
N GLU A 184 8.87 -6.30 16.42
CA GLU A 184 8.98 -5.43 17.61
C GLU A 184 10.38 -5.45 18.23
N ALA A 185 11.02 -6.62 18.37
CA ALA A 185 12.36 -6.72 18.95
C ALA A 185 13.41 -5.94 18.14
N ALA A 186 13.43 -6.11 16.82
CA ALA A 186 14.32 -5.36 15.93
C ALA A 186 13.99 -3.87 15.85
N SER A 187 12.72 -3.49 15.87
CA SER A 187 12.31 -2.07 15.92
C SER A 187 12.80 -1.40 17.21
N ALA A 188 12.68 -2.10 18.35
CA ALA A 188 13.21 -1.62 19.63
C ALA A 188 14.75 -1.55 19.64
N ALA A 189 15.43 -2.56 19.09
CA ALA A 189 16.89 -2.57 18.95
C ALA A 189 17.39 -1.42 18.08
N MET A 190 16.70 -1.14 16.96
CA MET A 190 16.99 0.00 16.10
C MET A 190 16.77 1.33 16.82
N ALA A 191 15.69 1.48 17.59
CA ALA A 191 15.44 2.68 18.38
C ALA A 191 16.55 2.93 19.43
N ALA A 192 17.07 1.86 20.02
CA ALA A 192 18.16 1.93 21.00
C ALA A 192 19.52 2.34 20.41
N LEU A 193 19.67 2.40 19.08
CA LEU A 193 20.90 2.88 18.43
C LEU A 193 21.15 4.38 18.64
N GLY A 194 20.15 5.14 19.08
CA GLY A 194 20.30 6.57 19.39
C GLY A 194 20.63 7.42 18.16
N LEU A 195 20.10 7.04 17.00
CA LEU A 195 20.25 7.79 15.76
C LEU A 195 19.67 9.21 15.91
N PRO A 196 20.17 10.19 15.13
CA PRO A 196 19.78 11.57 15.34
C PRO A 196 18.34 11.84 14.89
N GLU A 197 17.59 12.55 15.72
CA GLU A 197 16.26 13.05 15.39
C GLU A 197 16.31 14.11 14.26
N PRO A 198 15.27 14.20 13.43
CA PRO A 198 15.12 15.23 12.44
C PRO A 198 14.65 16.55 13.08
N THR A 199 14.99 17.66 12.44
CA THR A 199 14.66 19.04 12.85
C THR A 199 13.39 19.56 12.16
N THR A 200 12.95 18.87 11.11
CA THR A 200 11.68 19.04 10.39
C THR A 200 11.12 17.64 10.07
N PHE A 201 9.93 17.54 9.48
CA PHE A 201 9.46 16.22 9.05
C PHE A 201 10.41 15.63 7.99
N THR A 202 11.09 14.56 8.37
CA THR A 202 11.96 13.78 7.50
C THR A 202 11.86 12.33 7.92
N ALA A 203 11.57 11.46 6.96
CA ALA A 203 11.68 10.02 7.10
C ALA A 203 12.68 9.48 6.08
N VAL A 204 13.33 8.38 6.41
CA VAL A 204 14.26 7.68 5.55
C VAL A 204 13.90 6.20 5.58
N ARG A 205 13.99 5.56 4.43
CA ARG A 205 13.84 4.11 4.34
C ARG A 205 14.80 3.49 3.35
N PHE A 206 15.12 2.23 3.57
CA PHE A 206 15.69 1.35 2.54
C PHE A 206 15.06 -0.04 2.68
N TYR A 207 15.33 -0.89 1.71
CA TYR A 207 14.89 -2.28 1.73
C TYR A 207 16.08 -3.20 1.53
N ALA A 208 16.06 -4.35 2.16
CA ALA A 208 17.05 -5.39 1.97
C ALA A 208 16.39 -6.75 1.75
N LEU A 209 17.04 -7.61 0.96
CA LEU A 209 16.72 -9.04 0.86
C LEU A 209 17.84 -9.82 1.51
N LEU A 210 17.50 -10.72 2.42
CA LEU A 210 18.44 -11.66 3.05
C LEU A 210 18.25 -13.05 2.48
N LEU A 211 19.26 -13.53 1.77
CA LEU A 211 19.27 -14.83 1.13
C LEU A 211 20.06 -15.82 1.99
N PRO A 212 19.54 -17.03 2.22
CA PRO A 212 20.27 -18.06 2.96
C PRO A 212 21.51 -18.51 2.17
N VAL A 213 22.61 -18.69 2.89
CA VAL A 213 23.87 -19.19 2.32
C VAL A 213 23.98 -20.71 2.59
N PRO A 214 24.37 -21.53 1.61
CA PRO A 214 24.53 -22.97 1.80
C PRO A 214 25.54 -23.30 2.92
N ALA A 215 25.24 -24.36 3.69
CA ALA A 215 26.15 -24.90 4.70
C ALA A 215 27.44 -25.42 4.04
N GLY A 216 28.47 -24.58 4.02
CA GLY A 216 29.74 -24.84 3.32
C GLY A 216 30.38 -23.60 2.69
N GLY A 217 29.65 -22.49 2.64
CA GLY A 217 30.08 -21.28 1.92
C GLY A 217 29.84 -21.42 0.41
N GLY A 218 29.43 -20.33 -0.23
CA GLY A 218 29.08 -20.31 -1.66
C GLY A 218 28.12 -19.19 -2.00
N GLU A 219 27.80 -19.03 -3.29
CA GLU A 219 26.76 -18.09 -3.73
C GLU A 219 25.38 -18.51 -3.19
N PRO A 220 24.51 -17.53 -2.86
CA PRO A 220 23.16 -17.82 -2.43
C PRO A 220 22.35 -18.48 -3.55
N SER A 221 21.33 -19.27 -3.16
CA SER A 221 20.42 -19.89 -4.12
C SER A 221 19.48 -18.85 -4.72
N TYR A 222 19.73 -18.47 -5.97
CA TYR A 222 18.83 -17.59 -6.69
C TYR A 222 17.73 -18.37 -7.43
N SER A 223 16.63 -17.67 -7.68
CA SER A 223 15.56 -18.13 -8.56
C SER A 223 16.05 -18.37 -10.01
N THR A 224 15.31 -19.19 -10.77
CA THR A 224 15.57 -19.46 -12.19
C THR A 224 15.21 -18.29 -13.11
N ALA A 225 14.29 -17.41 -12.71
CA ALA A 225 13.98 -16.20 -13.45
C ALA A 225 15.20 -15.26 -13.50
N GLN A 226 15.49 -14.74 -14.69
CA GLN A 226 16.59 -13.79 -14.93
C GLN A 226 16.16 -12.68 -15.87
N LEU A 227 16.70 -11.49 -15.64
CA LEU A 227 16.57 -10.38 -16.58
C LEU A 227 17.58 -10.54 -17.72
N ASN A 228 17.07 -10.71 -18.95
CA ASN A 228 17.87 -10.62 -20.17
C ASN A 228 17.80 -9.19 -20.73
N LEU A 229 18.21 -8.20 -19.93
CA LEU A 229 18.38 -6.84 -20.42
C LEU A 229 19.63 -6.81 -21.30
N SER A 230 19.44 -6.84 -22.62
CA SER A 230 20.52 -6.59 -23.57
C SER A 230 20.90 -5.11 -23.50
N PRO A 231 22.19 -4.74 -23.60
CA PRO A 231 22.57 -3.34 -23.79
C PRO A 231 21.87 -2.81 -25.05
N ALA A 232 21.15 -1.70 -24.91
CA ALA A 232 20.14 -1.23 -25.85
C ALA A 232 20.60 -1.20 -27.34
N SER A 233 19.88 -1.92 -28.21
CA SER A 233 19.78 -1.61 -29.65
C SER A 233 18.57 -2.27 -30.36
N VAL A 234 17.56 -1.46 -30.69
CA VAL A 234 16.72 -1.39 -31.92
C VAL A 234 16.29 -2.68 -32.67
N GLN A 235 15.01 -3.09 -32.48
CA GLN A 235 13.92 -3.55 -33.40
C GLN A 235 14.18 -4.47 -34.64
N PRO A 236 13.17 -5.11 -35.31
CA PRO A 236 11.73 -5.34 -35.00
C PRO A 236 11.15 -6.77 -35.33
N ASN A 237 9.91 -6.99 -34.86
CA ASN A 237 8.79 -7.75 -35.47
C ASN A 237 8.52 -9.27 -35.23
N ALA A 238 7.22 -9.47 -34.89
CA ALA A 238 6.27 -10.54 -35.25
C ALA A 238 6.31 -11.90 -34.51
N HIS A 239 5.24 -12.24 -33.78
CA HIS A 239 4.15 -13.12 -34.25
C HIS A 239 3.05 -13.35 -33.17
N THR A 240 1.90 -13.83 -33.64
CA THR A 240 0.53 -13.82 -33.11
C THR A 240 0.04 -15.15 -32.50
N HIS A 241 -1.10 -15.06 -31.78
CA HIS A 241 -2.11 -16.07 -31.33
C HIS A 241 -1.91 -16.72 -29.94
N ALA A 242 -2.79 -16.46 -28.95
CA ALA A 242 -4.15 -17.01 -28.65
C ALA A 242 -4.05 -18.20 -27.66
N ALA A 243 -4.94 -18.54 -26.72
CA ALA A 243 -6.14 -17.98 -26.08
C ALA A 243 -6.34 -18.77 -24.75
N ASP A 244 -7.22 -18.26 -23.88
CA ASP A 244 -7.88 -18.88 -22.74
C ASP A 244 -7.07 -19.30 -21.49
N CYS A 245 -7.27 -18.56 -20.40
CA CYS A 245 -7.20 -19.11 -19.05
C CYS A 245 -8.35 -18.54 -18.21
N ASP A 246 -9.24 -19.45 -17.82
CA ASP A 246 -10.37 -19.27 -16.92
C ASP A 246 -9.88 -19.49 -15.48
N CYS A 247 -9.76 -18.43 -14.69
CA CYS A 247 -9.52 -18.53 -13.25
C CYS A 247 -10.48 -17.62 -12.48
N GLY A 248 -11.75 -18.02 -12.49
CA GLY A 248 -12.79 -17.52 -11.59
C GLY A 248 -12.51 -17.89 -10.14
N GLY A 249 -11.80 -17.03 -9.42
CA GLY A 249 -11.82 -17.00 -7.95
C GLY A 249 -12.98 -16.12 -7.47
N HIS A 250 -13.84 -16.66 -6.60
CA HIS A 250 -14.98 -15.93 -6.06
C HIS A 250 -14.48 -14.77 -5.15
N LEU A 251 -14.85 -13.53 -5.51
CA LEU A 251 -14.58 -12.34 -4.72
C LEU A 251 -15.51 -12.31 -3.50
N ASP A 252 -14.93 -12.12 -2.32
CA ASP A 252 -15.68 -11.90 -1.09
C ASP A 252 -16.52 -10.60 -1.21
N PRO A 253 -17.86 -10.67 -1.14
CA PRO A 253 -18.72 -9.50 -1.25
C PRO A 253 -18.54 -8.49 -0.10
N GLU A 254 -17.99 -8.89 1.04
CA GLU A 254 -17.78 -8.01 2.20
C GLU A 254 -16.44 -7.27 2.22
N HIS A 255 -15.51 -7.58 1.30
CA HIS A 255 -14.18 -6.98 1.18
C HIS A 255 -14.08 -6.01 -0.04
N PRO A 256 -13.64 -4.75 0.13
CA PRO A 256 -14.18 -3.63 -0.64
C PRO A 256 -13.56 -3.46 -2.05
N GLY A 257 -14.41 -3.44 -3.07
CA GLY A 257 -14.03 -3.18 -4.47
C GLY A 257 -14.15 -1.72 -4.94
N PHE A 258 -14.56 -0.75 -4.10
CA PHE A 258 -14.86 0.62 -4.56
C PHE A 258 -14.55 1.70 -3.50
N ASP A 259 -13.28 2.08 -3.35
CA ASP A 259 -12.89 3.28 -2.60
C ASP A 259 -13.10 4.52 -3.49
N LEU A 260 -13.98 5.44 -3.06
CA LEU A 260 -14.25 6.65 -3.82
C LEU A 260 -13.16 7.70 -3.58
N ALA A 261 -12.92 8.51 -4.61
CA ALA A 261 -11.97 9.62 -4.57
C ALA A 261 -12.27 10.60 -3.42
N LEU A 262 -11.38 11.56 -3.20
CA LEU A 262 -11.51 12.61 -2.16
C LEU A 262 -12.92 13.25 -2.17
N PRO A 263 -13.39 13.77 -1.01
CA PRO A 263 -14.63 14.53 -0.95
C PRO A 263 -14.63 15.60 -2.05
N HIS A 264 -15.76 15.78 -2.74
CA HIS A 264 -15.85 16.66 -3.92
C HIS A 264 -15.25 18.06 -3.66
N LEU A 265 -15.58 18.67 -2.51
CA LEU A 265 -15.05 19.98 -2.10
C LEU A 265 -13.53 20.01 -1.85
N VAL A 266 -12.91 18.87 -1.51
CA VAL A 266 -11.46 18.75 -1.34
C VAL A 266 -10.79 18.43 -2.68
N ALA A 267 -11.46 17.64 -3.52
CA ALA A 267 -11.01 17.30 -4.86
C ALA A 267 -10.92 18.52 -5.79
N GLU A 268 -11.86 19.47 -5.65
CA GLU A 268 -11.89 20.73 -6.41
C GLU A 268 -10.79 21.73 -6.04
N LEU A 269 -10.18 21.60 -4.85
CA LEU A 269 -9.07 22.47 -4.45
C LEU A 269 -7.85 22.21 -5.32
N SER A 270 -7.19 23.30 -5.73
CA SER A 270 -5.84 23.22 -6.27
C SER A 270 -4.90 22.57 -5.25
N GLU A 271 -3.82 21.94 -5.73
CA GLU A 271 -2.87 21.25 -4.87
C GLU A 271 -2.28 22.17 -3.78
N ALA A 272 -1.98 23.43 -4.14
CA ALA A 272 -1.49 24.44 -3.22
C ALA A 272 -2.52 24.81 -2.13
N GLU A 273 -3.79 24.90 -2.50
CA GLU A 273 -4.87 25.17 -1.55
C GLU A 273 -5.14 23.98 -0.65
N ARG A 274 -5.10 22.76 -1.19
CA ARG A 274 -5.25 21.53 -0.41
C ARG A 274 -4.16 21.43 0.64
N LYS A 275 -2.88 21.64 0.25
CA LYS A 275 -1.73 21.68 1.16
C LYS A 275 -1.86 22.75 2.26
N ARG A 276 -2.51 23.88 1.98
CA ARG A 276 -2.72 24.97 2.96
C ARG A 276 -3.89 24.71 3.91
N ARG A 277 -4.99 24.17 3.38
CA ARG A 277 -6.29 24.10 4.07
C ARG A 277 -6.52 22.78 4.78
N VAL A 278 -6.04 21.65 4.24
CA VAL A 278 -6.14 20.36 4.93
C VAL A 278 -5.23 20.37 6.16
N LYS A 279 -5.83 20.30 7.34
CA LYS A 279 -5.12 20.29 8.64
C LYS A 279 -4.91 18.89 9.17
N SER A 280 -5.81 17.97 8.83
CA SER A 280 -5.72 16.56 9.19
C SER A 280 -6.30 15.72 8.06
N ASP A 281 -5.62 14.63 7.73
CA ASP A 281 -6.09 13.58 6.84
C ASP A 281 -5.57 12.24 7.36
N THR A 282 -6.46 11.41 7.90
CA THR A 282 -6.14 10.09 8.45
C THR A 282 -6.53 8.95 7.51
N GLY A 283 -7.01 9.27 6.30
CA GLY A 283 -7.67 8.33 5.38
C GLY A 283 -9.07 7.88 5.84
N ALA A 284 -9.43 8.08 7.10
CA ALA A 284 -10.79 7.90 7.63
C ALA A 284 -11.48 9.24 7.94
N ILE A 285 -10.71 10.28 8.31
CA ILE A 285 -11.20 11.63 8.60
C ILE A 285 -10.34 12.64 7.83
N ILE A 286 -10.98 13.62 7.20
CA ILE A 286 -10.33 14.81 6.64
C ILE A 286 -10.89 16.05 7.34
N ILE A 287 -10.01 16.87 7.92
CA ILE A 287 -10.35 18.18 8.46
C ILE A 287 -9.66 19.23 7.59
N ALA A 288 -10.45 20.03 6.88
CA ALA A 288 -9.95 21.07 6.00
C ALA A 288 -10.51 22.45 6.42
N GLU A 289 -9.61 23.33 6.86
CA GLU A 289 -9.91 24.68 7.31
C GLU A 289 -10.61 25.48 6.21
N GLY A 290 -11.79 26.02 6.54
CA GLY A 290 -12.63 26.79 5.61
C GLY A 290 -13.27 25.95 4.50
N VAL A 291 -13.19 24.61 4.58
CA VAL A 291 -13.74 23.68 3.57
C VAL A 291 -14.73 22.71 4.21
N GLY A 292 -14.34 22.04 5.30
CA GLY A 292 -15.23 21.15 6.04
C GLY A 292 -14.53 20.03 6.78
N ASN A 293 -15.34 19.21 7.47
CA ASN A 293 -14.90 17.99 8.14
C ASN A 293 -15.57 16.82 7.45
N PHE A 294 -14.80 15.79 7.09
CA PHE A 294 -15.28 14.67 6.29
C PHE A 294 -14.92 13.36 6.98
N LEU A 295 -15.87 12.44 7.02
CA LEU A 295 -15.71 11.09 7.55
C LEU A 295 -15.89 10.09 6.41
N LYS A 296 -14.97 9.14 6.26
CA LYS A 296 -15.09 8.01 5.32
C LYS A 296 -15.95 6.93 5.96
N VAL A 297 -17.06 6.61 5.30
CA VAL A 297 -18.12 5.70 5.77
C VAL A 297 -18.36 4.58 4.77
N ARG A 298 -18.96 3.49 5.25
CA ARG A 298 -19.47 2.38 4.45
C ARG A 298 -20.83 2.75 3.89
N LEU A 299 -21.02 2.59 2.59
CA LEU A 299 -22.32 2.66 1.92
C LEU A 299 -22.64 1.27 1.35
N PRO A 300 -23.50 0.48 2.02
CA PRO A 300 -23.89 -0.83 1.54
C PRO A 300 -24.95 -0.72 0.45
N ILE A 301 -24.77 -1.49 -0.64
CA ILE A 301 -25.70 -1.58 -1.77
C ILE A 301 -26.04 -3.06 -1.97
N ARG A 302 -27.32 -3.40 -1.85
CA ARG A 302 -27.80 -4.77 -2.03
C ARG A 302 -27.99 -5.07 -3.51
N LEU A 303 -27.47 -6.21 -3.97
CA LEU A 303 -27.60 -6.68 -5.33
C LEU A 303 -28.78 -7.65 -5.47
N ASP A 304 -29.32 -7.75 -6.68
CA ASP A 304 -30.40 -8.68 -7.04
C ASP A 304 -29.99 -10.16 -6.99
N ASP A 305 -28.68 -10.44 -6.99
CA ASP A 305 -28.11 -11.78 -6.85
C ASP A 305 -27.84 -12.19 -5.39
N GLY A 306 -28.30 -11.39 -4.42
CA GLY A 306 -28.20 -11.67 -2.99
C GLY A 306 -26.90 -11.19 -2.33
N ARG A 307 -25.92 -10.70 -3.11
CA ARG A 307 -24.70 -10.09 -2.56
C ARG A 307 -24.96 -8.67 -2.07
N THR A 308 -24.09 -8.16 -1.20
CA THR A 308 -24.02 -6.73 -0.84
C THR A 308 -22.65 -6.21 -1.23
N VAL A 309 -22.60 -5.10 -1.94
CA VAL A 309 -21.34 -4.39 -2.25
C VAL A 309 -21.23 -3.19 -1.32
N VAL A 310 -20.03 -2.94 -0.80
CA VAL A 310 -19.78 -1.80 0.09
C VAL A 310 -18.89 -0.78 -0.61
N TYR A 311 -19.42 0.42 -0.79
CA TYR A 311 -18.66 1.58 -1.25
C TYR A 311 -18.07 2.30 -0.05
N LEU A 312 -16.85 2.80 -0.17
CA LEU A 312 -16.29 3.72 0.82
C LEU A 312 -16.52 5.15 0.32
N ALA A 313 -17.44 5.87 0.97
CA ALA A 313 -17.85 7.21 0.60
C ALA A 313 -17.51 8.22 1.69
N TRP A 314 -17.38 9.48 1.33
CA TRP A 314 -17.13 10.58 2.24
C TRP A 314 -18.43 11.28 2.63
N VAL A 315 -18.56 11.61 3.90
CA VAL A 315 -19.68 12.37 4.45
C VAL A 315 -19.16 13.60 5.16
N TYR A 316 -19.67 14.77 4.80
CA TYR A 316 -19.44 16.01 5.53
C TYR A 316 -20.18 15.98 6.86
N LEU A 317 -19.46 16.32 7.93
CA LEU A 317 -19.97 16.47 9.28
C LEU A 317 -19.80 17.92 9.75
N GLN A 318 -20.82 18.42 10.43
CA GLN A 318 -20.69 19.69 11.15
C GLN A 318 -19.64 19.58 12.25
N ALA A 319 -18.99 20.69 12.59
CA ALA A 319 -17.90 20.71 13.58
C ALA A 319 -18.31 20.10 14.94
N ALA A 320 -19.52 20.40 15.42
CA ALA A 320 -20.04 19.83 16.66
C ALA A 320 -20.18 18.30 16.58
N VAL A 321 -20.62 17.78 15.43
CA VAL A 321 -20.84 16.35 15.20
C VAL A 321 -19.51 15.60 15.12
N ILE A 322 -18.50 16.15 14.42
CA ILE A 322 -17.22 15.46 14.32
C ILE A 322 -16.43 15.52 15.63
N ASN A 323 -16.56 16.58 16.41
CA ASN A 323 -15.96 16.66 17.75
C ASN A 323 -16.59 15.63 18.69
N ASP A 324 -17.92 15.49 18.68
CA ASP A 324 -18.61 14.44 19.44
C ASP A 324 -18.18 13.05 18.96
N PHE A 325 -18.10 12.82 17.65
CA PHE A 325 -17.58 11.57 17.08
C PHE A 325 -16.19 11.22 17.61
N VAL A 326 -15.22 12.16 17.53
CA VAL A 326 -13.84 11.93 17.98
C VAL A 326 -13.79 11.64 19.48
N GLN A 327 -14.57 12.36 20.28
CA GLN A 327 -14.67 12.13 21.72
C GLN A 327 -15.21 10.72 22.02
N ARG A 328 -16.25 10.30 21.30
CA ARG A 328 -16.86 8.96 21.47
C ARG A 328 -15.97 7.82 21.03
N VAL A 329 -15.13 8.04 20.01
CA VAL A 329 -14.08 7.08 19.62
C VAL A 329 -13.06 6.94 20.75
N HIS A 330 -12.60 8.06 21.31
CA HIS A 330 -11.66 8.04 22.44
C HIS A 330 -12.23 7.33 23.67
N ASP A 331 -13.53 7.51 23.94
CA ASP A 331 -14.22 6.96 25.11
C ASP A 331 -14.82 5.55 24.86
N ASP A 332 -14.52 4.93 23.73
CA ASP A 332 -15.00 3.60 23.30
C ASP A 332 -16.53 3.40 23.42
N ASN A 333 -17.30 4.44 23.11
CA ASN A 333 -18.76 4.46 23.26
C ASN A 333 -19.51 4.80 21.97
N LEU A 334 -18.82 4.69 20.83
CA LEU A 334 -19.39 5.04 19.53
C LEU A 334 -20.39 3.98 19.03
N ALA A 335 -20.29 2.73 19.47
CA ALA A 335 -21.17 1.64 19.04
C ALA A 335 -22.65 1.95 19.34
N GLY A 336 -23.50 1.85 18.32
CA GLY A 336 -24.94 2.13 18.43
C GLY A 336 -25.32 3.61 18.41
N HIS A 337 -24.35 4.53 18.43
CA HIS A 337 -24.60 5.95 18.27
C HIS A 337 -25.03 6.29 16.84
N ARG A 338 -25.82 7.37 16.68
CA ARG A 338 -26.32 7.85 15.38
C ARG A 338 -25.98 9.31 15.21
N PHE A 339 -25.50 9.68 14.03
CA PHE A 339 -25.16 11.06 13.70
C PHE A 339 -25.50 11.40 12.25
N GLU A 340 -25.74 12.67 11.98
CA GLU A 340 -26.17 13.16 10.67
C GLU A 340 -25.02 13.80 9.90
N GLY A 341 -25.08 13.68 8.57
CA GLY A 341 -24.12 14.31 7.67
C GLY A 341 -24.64 14.45 6.25
N LEU A 342 -23.78 14.93 5.35
CA LEU A 342 -24.09 15.10 3.93
C LEU A 342 -23.11 14.30 3.06
N LEU A 343 -23.60 13.46 2.16
CA LEU A 343 -22.77 12.68 1.24
C LEU A 343 -21.91 13.62 0.36
N CYS A 344 -20.65 13.31 0.16
CA CYS A 344 -19.67 14.20 -0.49
C CYS A 344 -19.01 13.60 -1.73
N ASN A 345 -19.50 12.46 -2.22
CA ASN A 345 -19.07 11.88 -3.49
C ASN A 345 -20.24 11.79 -4.46
N ALA A 346 -19.91 11.93 -5.74
CA ALA A 346 -20.72 11.33 -6.79
C ALA A 346 -20.53 9.81 -6.74
N ILE A 347 -21.62 9.04 -6.79
CA ILE A 347 -21.57 7.59 -6.64
C ILE A 347 -22.07 6.95 -7.93
N GLY A 348 -21.17 6.35 -8.71
CA GLY A 348 -21.58 5.55 -9.86
C GLY A 348 -22.44 4.38 -9.42
N PRO A 349 -23.57 4.09 -10.08
CA PRO A 349 -24.03 4.66 -11.37
C PRO A 349 -24.89 5.93 -11.28
N TRP A 350 -25.26 6.38 -10.08
CA TRP A 350 -26.17 7.53 -9.86
C TRP A 350 -25.50 8.91 -10.02
N GLY A 351 -24.17 8.97 -10.02
CA GLY A 351 -23.42 10.19 -10.25
C GLY A 351 -23.68 11.26 -9.19
N GLU A 352 -23.86 12.51 -9.65
CA GLU A 352 -24.04 13.69 -8.80
C GLU A 352 -25.45 13.79 -8.20
N ASP A 353 -26.41 12.96 -8.62
CA ASP A 353 -27.79 12.98 -8.10
C ASP A 353 -27.88 12.64 -6.61
N VAL A 354 -26.86 11.99 -6.05
CA VAL A 354 -26.76 11.69 -4.62
C VAL A 354 -25.75 12.60 -3.89
N LEU A 355 -25.08 13.50 -4.60
CA LEU A 355 -24.13 14.43 -4.00
C LEU A 355 -24.88 15.37 -3.03
N ARG A 356 -24.34 15.54 -1.83
CA ARG A 356 -24.92 16.29 -0.71
C ARG A 356 -26.24 15.73 -0.18
N ALA A 357 -26.60 14.50 -0.51
CA ALA A 357 -27.75 13.83 0.09
C ALA A 357 -27.57 13.73 1.62
N PRO A 358 -28.59 14.09 2.43
CA PRO A 358 -28.57 13.91 3.87
C PRO A 358 -28.50 12.42 4.23
N VAL A 359 -27.63 12.07 5.15
CA VAL A 359 -27.43 10.69 5.63
C VAL A 359 -27.44 10.63 7.14
N VAL A 360 -27.96 9.53 7.67
CA VAL A 360 -27.81 9.15 9.07
C VAL A 360 -26.83 7.99 9.13
N LEU A 361 -25.82 8.14 9.96
CA LEU A 361 -24.69 7.23 10.10
C LEU A 361 -24.81 6.44 11.40
N GLY A 362 -24.45 5.17 11.35
CA GLY A 362 -24.21 4.34 12.52
C GLY A 362 -22.78 4.47 12.99
N GLY A 363 -22.58 4.50 14.31
CA GLY A 363 -21.27 4.48 14.93
C GLY A 363 -20.45 3.25 14.57
N GLN A 364 -19.13 3.45 14.56
CA GLN A 364 -18.12 2.42 14.37
C GLN A 364 -18.35 1.25 15.33
N ARG A 365 -18.02 0.04 14.88
CA ARG A 365 -18.06 -1.17 15.70
C ARG A 365 -16.69 -1.85 15.69
N ILE A 366 -16.36 -2.52 16.78
CA ILE A 366 -15.23 -3.43 16.85
C ILE A 366 -15.80 -4.84 16.64
N ASN A 367 -15.27 -5.57 15.66
CA ASN A 367 -15.66 -6.95 15.38
C ASN A 367 -15.07 -7.90 16.44
N GLU A 368 -15.56 -9.13 16.48
CA GLU A 368 -15.11 -10.16 17.44
C GLU A 368 -13.60 -10.49 17.31
N ASP A 369 -13.05 -10.31 16.11
CA ASP A 369 -11.62 -10.47 15.80
C ASP A 369 -10.76 -9.24 16.15
N GLY A 370 -11.35 -8.21 16.78
CA GLY A 370 -10.68 -6.96 17.12
C GLY A 370 -10.54 -5.97 15.96
N SER A 371 -10.99 -6.32 14.75
CA SER A 371 -10.95 -5.41 13.60
C SER A 371 -11.99 -4.30 13.71
N VAL A 372 -11.64 -3.12 13.20
CA VAL A 372 -12.51 -1.94 13.25
C VAL A 372 -13.42 -1.88 12.02
N ARG A 373 -14.72 -2.01 12.23
CA ARG A 373 -15.74 -1.75 11.21
C ARG A 373 -16.15 -0.27 11.24
N ARG A 374 -15.76 0.47 10.19
CA ARG A 374 -16.09 1.90 9.99
C ARG A 374 -17.59 2.17 10.09
N SER A 375 -17.93 3.41 10.43
CA SER A 375 -19.31 3.92 10.39
C SER A 375 -20.00 3.65 9.07
N GLU A 376 -21.29 3.38 9.12
CA GLU A 376 -22.09 2.92 7.99
C GLU A 376 -23.29 3.84 7.76
N VAL A 377 -23.62 4.10 6.50
CA VAL A 377 -24.84 4.84 6.13
C VAL A 377 -26.04 3.93 6.38
N LEU A 378 -26.91 4.33 7.32
CA LEU A 378 -28.08 3.54 7.72
C LEU A 378 -29.34 3.94 6.97
N GLU A 379 -29.54 5.25 6.80
CA GLU A 379 -30.72 5.81 6.15
C GLU A 379 -30.42 7.17 5.53
N SER A 380 -31.31 7.59 4.64
CA SER A 380 -31.28 8.91 4.01
C SER A 380 -32.71 9.35 3.75
N SER A 381 -33.00 10.63 3.97
CA SER A 381 -34.24 11.27 3.54
C SER A 381 -34.22 11.69 2.07
N HIS A 382 -33.07 11.56 1.39
CA HIS A 382 -32.97 11.80 -0.04
C HIS A 382 -33.66 10.67 -0.83
N PRO A 383 -34.63 10.95 -1.71
CA PRO A 383 -35.46 9.92 -2.34
C PRO A 383 -34.64 8.84 -3.07
N LEU A 384 -33.63 9.25 -3.83
CA LEU A 384 -32.78 8.30 -4.57
C LEU A 384 -31.87 7.50 -3.63
N LEU A 385 -31.21 8.15 -2.66
CA LEU A 385 -30.28 7.44 -1.76
C LEU A 385 -31.04 6.53 -0.79
N SER A 386 -32.27 6.90 -0.42
CA SER A 386 -33.19 6.02 0.31
C SER A 386 -33.47 4.73 -0.47
N LYS A 387 -33.72 4.82 -1.78
CA LYS A 387 -33.85 3.63 -2.66
C LYS A 387 -32.55 2.84 -2.79
N VAL A 388 -31.41 3.52 -2.91
CA VAL A 388 -30.09 2.87 -2.94
C VAL A 388 -29.88 1.97 -1.71
N LEU A 389 -30.28 2.43 -0.53
CA LEU A 389 -30.14 1.70 0.73
C LEU A 389 -31.23 0.63 0.93
N SER A 390 -32.46 0.90 0.47
CA SER A 390 -33.65 0.08 0.79
C SER A 390 -34.04 -0.95 -0.27
N GLU A 391 -33.61 -0.78 -1.52
CA GLU A 391 -33.93 -1.67 -2.65
C GLU A 391 -32.72 -2.55 -3.04
N THR A 392 -32.98 -3.57 -3.85
CA THR A 392 -31.95 -4.38 -4.51
C THR A 392 -31.71 -3.88 -5.93
N TRP A 393 -30.44 -3.82 -6.35
CA TRP A 393 -30.04 -3.29 -7.65
C TRP A 393 -29.44 -4.38 -8.54
N PRO A 394 -29.64 -4.32 -9.87
CA PRO A 394 -29.02 -5.27 -10.77
C PRO A 394 -27.50 -5.28 -10.62
N ALA A 395 -26.89 -6.44 -10.39
CA ALA A 395 -25.44 -6.55 -10.22
C ALA A 395 -24.67 -5.92 -11.41
N ALA A 396 -25.13 -6.14 -12.63
CA ALA A 396 -24.54 -5.55 -13.84
C ALA A 396 -24.63 -4.01 -13.88
N PHE A 397 -25.66 -3.42 -13.27
CA PHE A 397 -25.84 -1.96 -13.20
C PHE A 397 -24.88 -1.31 -12.19
N ILE A 398 -24.61 -2.00 -11.08
CA ILE A 398 -23.70 -1.51 -10.03
C ILE A 398 -22.23 -1.79 -10.36
N LEU A 399 -21.92 -2.97 -10.91
CA LEU A 399 -20.55 -3.44 -11.14
C LEU A 399 -20.01 -3.12 -12.54
N GLY A 400 -20.88 -2.87 -13.54
CA GLY A 400 -20.51 -2.65 -14.94
C GLY A 400 -19.78 -3.84 -15.59
N ASP A 401 -19.09 -3.60 -16.71
CA ASP A 401 -18.31 -4.62 -17.46
C ASP A 401 -17.05 -5.11 -16.73
N ARG A 402 -16.76 -4.58 -15.53
CA ARG A 402 -15.57 -4.92 -14.74
C ARG A 402 -15.65 -6.32 -14.11
N PHE A 403 -16.83 -6.93 -14.10
CA PHE A 403 -17.09 -8.25 -13.52
C PHE A 403 -18.15 -9.02 -14.33
N PRO A 404 -17.81 -9.59 -15.50
CA PRO A 404 -18.75 -10.40 -16.28
C PRO A 404 -19.17 -11.66 -15.48
N ARG A 405 -20.46 -11.99 -15.53
CA ARG A 405 -21.00 -13.24 -14.97
C ARG A 405 -20.32 -14.46 -15.62
N PRO A 406 -19.98 -15.53 -14.89
CA PRO A 406 -20.00 -16.85 -15.49
C PRO A 406 -21.45 -17.20 -15.85
N PRO A 407 -21.74 -17.82 -17.00
CA PRO A 407 -23.09 -18.25 -17.35
C PRO A 407 -23.61 -19.20 -16.26
N SER A 408 -24.77 -18.87 -15.71
CA SER A 408 -25.51 -19.74 -14.80
C SER A 408 -25.94 -20.99 -15.56
N SER A 409 -25.43 -22.16 -15.14
CA SER A 409 -25.93 -23.47 -15.51
C SER A 409 -27.29 -23.75 -14.90
#